data_AF-A0A8S2PT77-F1
#
_entry.id   AF-A0A8S2PT77-F1
#
_cell.length_a   1.000
_cell.length_b   1.000
_cell.length_c   1.000
_cell.angle_alpha   90.00
_cell.angle_beta   90.00
_cell.angle_gamma   90.00
#
_symmetry.space_group_name_H-M   'P 1'
#
loop_
_entity.id
_entity.type
_entity.pdbx_description
1 polymer ?
#
loop_
_entity_poly.entity_id
_entity_poly.type
_entity_poly.pdbx_seq_one_letter_code
_entity_poly.pdbx_strand_id
1 'polypeptide(L)'
;MADFQTNQQKKDLVRSEFVKSCNTVNGTISFEQTKSILKTIGFDISSIKIEKLVIDQDVDGLNQIDFEGILNILNNLLATNKSEDNDDESGSVDEVEMAERKDEFYRRMWQLSSNGVTITLDVIKQLAAELKIPPPEI
;
A
#
# COMPACT_ATOMS: atom_id res chain seq x y z
N MET A 1 -9.96 5.60 -21.79
CA MET A 1 -8.62 5.03 -21.52
C MET A 1 -8.08 5.77 -20.32
N ALA A 2 -8.19 5.18 -19.14
CA ALA A 2 -7.50 5.67 -17.95
C ALA A 2 -6.61 4.51 -17.50
N ASP A 3 -5.30 4.74 -17.48
CA ASP A 3 -4.29 3.77 -17.09
C ASP A 3 -4.47 3.39 -15.61
N PHE A 4 -5.27 2.35 -15.37
CA PHE A 4 -5.44 1.74 -14.06
C PHE A 4 -4.22 0.86 -13.77
N GLN A 5 -3.06 1.48 -13.62
CA GLN A 5 -1.85 0.79 -13.18
C GLN A 5 -1.94 0.58 -11.67
N THR A 6 -2.40 -0.60 -11.26
CA THR A 6 -2.42 -1.06 -9.87
C THR A 6 -1.01 -1.00 -9.28
N ASN A 7 -0.89 -0.77 -7.96
CA ASN A 7 0.39 -0.79 -7.25
C ASN A 7 1.20 -2.07 -7.52
N GLN A 8 0.52 -3.21 -7.68
CA GLN A 8 1.13 -4.47 -8.07
C GLN A 8 1.85 -4.41 -9.42
N GLN A 9 1.23 -3.79 -10.44
CA GLN A 9 1.85 -3.68 -11.77
C GLN A 9 3.07 -2.75 -11.75
N LYS A 10 3.04 -1.69 -10.93
CA LYS A 10 4.19 -0.81 -10.73
C LYS A 10 5.32 -1.54 -10.01
N LYS A 11 5.01 -2.28 -8.93
CA LYS A 11 5.99 -3.14 -8.23
C LYS A 11 6.63 -4.16 -9.18
N ASP A 12 5.84 -4.81 -10.04
CA ASP A 12 6.35 -5.77 -11.03
C ASP A 12 7.28 -5.11 -12.06
N LEU A 13 6.93 -3.92 -12.55
CA LEU A 13 7.76 -3.16 -13.48
C LEU A 13 9.09 -2.74 -12.85
N VAL A 14 9.05 -2.22 -11.61
CA VAL A 14 10.26 -1.89 -10.84
C VAL A 14 11.14 -3.12 -10.70
N ARG A 15 10.54 -4.27 -10.35
CA ARG A 15 11.28 -5.51 -10.13
C ARG A 15 11.97 -5.98 -11.40
N SER A 16 11.27 -5.94 -12.53
CA SER A 16 11.83 -6.28 -13.85
C SER A 16 13.01 -5.37 -14.22
N GLU A 17 12.84 -4.06 -14.06
CA GLU A 17 13.89 -3.08 -14.40
C GLU A 17 15.06 -3.13 -13.41
N PHE A 18 14.78 -3.42 -12.14
CA PHE A 18 15.77 -3.63 -11.10
C PHE A 18 16.67 -4.82 -11.43
N VAL A 19 16.08 -5.98 -11.74
CA VAL A 19 16.84 -7.17 -12.14
C VAL A 19 17.68 -6.90 -13.39
N LYS A 20 17.15 -6.12 -14.34
CA LYS A 20 17.87 -5.77 -15.56
C LYS A 20 19.03 -4.79 -15.34
N SER A 21 18.89 -3.89 -14.37
CA SER A 21 19.87 -2.83 -14.08
C SER A 21 20.89 -3.24 -13.01
N CYS A 22 20.58 -4.25 -12.20
CA CYS A 22 21.44 -4.76 -11.13
C CYS A 22 22.43 -5.77 -11.71
N ASN A 23 23.68 -5.33 -11.92
CA ASN A 23 24.79 -6.20 -12.33
C ASN A 23 25.61 -6.69 -11.11
N THR A 24 25.12 -6.44 -9.90
CA THR A 24 25.81 -6.74 -8.64
C THR A 24 25.12 -7.92 -7.94
N VAL A 25 25.93 -8.81 -7.36
CA VAL A 25 25.43 -9.98 -6.60
C VAL A 25 24.71 -9.57 -5.31
N ASN A 26 24.90 -8.34 -4.85
CA ASN A 26 24.41 -7.86 -3.55
C ASN A 26 22.96 -7.37 -3.57
N GLY A 27 22.32 -7.27 -4.74
CA GLY A 27 20.94 -6.78 -4.83
C GLY A 27 20.79 -5.31 -4.46
N THR A 28 21.77 -4.48 -4.81
CA THR A 28 21.77 -3.03 -4.61
C THR A 28 22.09 -2.31 -5.92
N ILE A 29 21.57 -1.09 -6.07
CA ILE A 29 21.82 -0.27 -7.25
C ILE A 29 22.23 1.15 -6.85
N SER A 30 23.02 1.79 -7.70
CA SER A 30 23.49 3.16 -7.48
C SER A 30 22.49 4.20 -7.99
N PHE A 31 22.68 5.46 -7.59
CA PHE A 31 21.90 6.62 -8.04
C PHE A 31 21.56 6.65 -9.56
N GLU A 32 22.54 6.36 -10.43
CA GLU A 32 22.34 6.37 -11.88
C GLU A 32 21.33 5.31 -12.34
N GLN A 33 21.35 4.14 -11.71
CA GLN A 33 20.43 3.04 -12.02
C GLN A 33 19.02 3.34 -11.49
N THR A 34 18.92 3.89 -10.27
CA THR A 34 17.63 4.35 -9.70
C THR A 34 16.95 5.34 -10.64
N LYS A 35 17.71 6.28 -11.21
CA LYS A 35 17.21 7.22 -12.21
C LYS A 35 16.70 6.52 -13.48
N SER A 36 17.43 5.51 -13.96
CA SER A 36 17.01 4.72 -15.13
C SER A 36 15.66 4.05 -14.88
N ILE A 37 15.51 3.40 -13.72
CA ILE A 37 14.29 2.67 -13.33
C ILE A 37 13.10 3.61 -13.21
N LEU A 38 13.26 4.74 -12.51
CA LEU A 38 12.19 5.75 -12.37
C LEU A 38 11.71 6.25 -13.73
N LYS A 39 12.64 6.48 -14.66
CA LYS A 39 12.33 6.89 -16.03
C LYS A 39 11.59 5.80 -16.80
N THR A 40 11.95 4.52 -16.65
CA THR A 40 11.21 3.42 -17.29
C THR A 40 9.77 3.32 -16.78
N ILE A 41 9.55 3.62 -15.50
CA ILE A 41 8.20 3.59 -14.89
C ILE A 41 7.36 4.80 -15.33
N GLY A 42 7.97 5.80 -15.96
CA GLY A 42 7.30 7.01 -16.43
C GLY A 42 7.36 8.18 -15.46
N PHE A 43 8.21 8.10 -14.43
CA PHE A 43 8.50 9.22 -13.54
C PHE A 43 9.74 9.98 -14.01
N ASP A 44 9.53 11.22 -14.48
CA ASP A 44 10.62 12.12 -14.83
C ASP A 44 10.91 13.07 -13.67
N ILE A 45 12.07 12.86 -13.03
CA ILE A 45 12.48 13.60 -11.83
C ILE A 45 13.88 14.14 -12.07
N SER A 46 14.13 15.35 -11.56
CA SER A 46 15.45 15.97 -11.63
C SER A 46 16.50 15.16 -10.85
N SER A 47 17.71 15.08 -11.42
CA SER A 47 18.86 14.40 -10.80
C SER A 47 19.06 14.81 -9.33
N ILE A 48 18.92 16.10 -9.02
CA ILE A 48 19.10 16.65 -7.66
C ILE A 48 18.07 16.07 -6.67
N LYS A 49 16.84 15.83 -7.13
CA LYS A 49 15.77 15.31 -6.27
C LYS A 49 15.95 13.81 -6.06
N ILE A 50 16.30 13.06 -7.11
CA ILE A 50 16.64 11.64 -6.99
C ILE A 50 17.82 11.47 -6.03
N GLU A 51 18.81 12.36 -6.08
CA GLU A 51 20.02 12.28 -5.25
C GLU A 51 19.66 12.43 -3.78
N LYS A 52 18.83 13.42 -3.45
CA LYS A 52 18.27 13.57 -2.10
C LYS A 52 17.46 12.36 -1.65
N LEU A 53 16.67 11.78 -2.55
CA LEU A 53 15.82 10.63 -2.25
C LEU A 53 16.65 9.36 -2.01
N VAL A 54 17.74 9.18 -2.76
CA VAL A 54 18.70 8.10 -2.56
C VAL A 54 19.45 8.30 -1.25
N ILE A 55 19.95 9.51 -0.96
CA ILE A 55 20.67 9.83 0.28
C ILE A 55 19.79 9.65 1.52
N ASP A 56 18.51 10.02 1.44
CA ASP A 56 17.56 9.86 2.54
C ASP A 56 17.30 8.38 2.89
N GLN A 57 17.35 7.49 1.89
CA GLN A 57 17.15 6.06 2.07
C GLN A 57 18.45 5.27 2.31
N ASP A 58 19.60 5.83 1.93
CA ASP A 58 20.93 5.24 2.09
C ASP A 58 21.45 5.41 3.52
N VAL A 59 21.06 4.50 4.42
CA VAL A 59 21.50 4.50 5.83
C VAL A 59 23.00 4.15 5.96
N ASP A 60 23.54 3.40 4.99
CA ASP A 60 24.92 2.90 5.01
C ASP A 60 25.93 3.90 4.43
N GLY A 61 25.46 4.99 3.79
CA GLY A 61 26.32 6.01 3.19
C GLY A 61 27.10 5.50 1.97
N LEU A 62 26.66 4.41 1.34
CA LEU A 62 27.29 3.77 0.18
C LEU A 62 26.78 4.33 -1.15
N ASN A 63 25.85 5.29 -1.10
CA ASN A 63 25.09 5.80 -2.25
C ASN A 63 24.43 4.68 -3.05
N GLN A 64 23.97 3.65 -2.35
CA GLN A 64 23.34 2.48 -2.93
C GLN A 64 22.04 2.20 -2.20
N ILE A 65 21.00 1.87 -2.97
CA ILE A 65 19.71 1.48 -2.40
C ILE A 65 19.31 0.11 -2.93
N ASP A 66 18.63 -0.64 -2.08
CA ASP A 66 18.02 -1.92 -2.44
C ASP A 66 16.64 -1.70 -3.09
N PHE A 67 15.98 -2.80 -3.43
CA PHE A 67 14.67 -2.79 -4.07
C PHE A 67 13.61 -2.03 -3.25
N GLU A 68 13.63 -2.16 -1.92
CA GLU A 68 12.68 -1.53 -1.02
C GLU A 68 12.88 -0.01 -1.00
N GLY A 69 14.14 0.46 -1.02
CA GLY A 69 14.47 1.88 -1.17
C GLY A 69 13.85 2.51 -2.42
N ILE A 70 13.85 1.81 -3.56
CA ILE A 70 13.25 2.31 -4.81
C ILE A 70 11.72 2.38 -4.70
N LEU A 71 11.10 1.37 -4.09
CA LEU A 71 9.65 1.39 -3.84
C LEU A 71 9.27 2.54 -2.93
N ASN A 72 10.07 2.83 -1.92
CA ASN A 72 9.81 3.93 -1.00
C ASN A 72 9.93 5.30 -1.70
N ILE A 73 10.94 5.44 -2.57
CA ILE A 73 11.10 6.61 -3.44
C ILE A 73 9.88 6.78 -4.35
N LEU A 74 9.43 5.71 -5.02
CA LEU A 74 8.25 5.72 -5.89
C LEU A 74 6.97 6.06 -5.12
N ASN A 75 6.77 5.50 -3.93
CA ASN A 75 5.63 5.82 -3.08
C ASN A 75 5.64 7.29 -2.68
N ASN A 76 6.80 7.86 -2.34
CA ASN A 76 6.92 9.28 -2.01
C ASN A 76 6.63 10.18 -3.23
N LEU A 77 7.04 9.77 -4.43
CA LEU A 77 6.74 10.46 -5.69
C LEU A 77 5.27 10.36 -6.08
N LEU A 78 4.64 9.23 -5.82
CA LEU A 78 3.21 9.01 -5.99
C LEU A 78 2.41 9.85 -4.99
N ALA A 79 2.79 9.85 -3.72
CA ALA A 79 2.15 10.64 -2.67
C ALA A 79 2.25 12.15 -2.93
N THR A 80 3.33 12.62 -3.55
CA THR A 80 3.49 14.04 -3.91
C THR A 80 2.79 14.46 -5.20
N ASN A 81 2.53 13.53 -6.14
CA ASN A 81 1.87 13.83 -7.42
C ASN A 81 0.41 13.35 -7.50
N LYS A 82 -0.07 12.58 -6.52
CA LYS A 82 -1.40 12.01 -6.50
C LYS A 82 -2.08 12.37 -5.18
N SER A 83 -2.79 13.50 -5.18
CA SER A 83 -4.01 13.56 -4.38
C SER A 83 -4.93 12.46 -4.91
N GLU A 84 -5.27 11.52 -4.03
CA GLU A 84 -6.30 10.48 -4.22
C GLU A 84 -5.95 9.35 -5.19
N ASP A 85 -5.51 8.21 -4.63
CA ASP A 85 -6.04 6.87 -4.92
C ASP A 85 -5.34 5.82 -4.05
N ASN A 86 -6.18 4.95 -3.49
CA ASN A 86 -5.89 3.90 -2.53
C ASN A 86 -5.17 2.67 -3.12
N ASP A 87 -4.78 1.79 -2.19
CA ASP A 87 -4.42 0.35 -2.34
C ASP A 87 -2.98 0.07 -2.85
N ASP A 88 -2.08 -0.68 -2.18
CA ASP A 88 -2.27 -1.72 -1.17
C ASP A 88 -0.94 -2.17 -0.51
N GLU A 89 -1.07 -2.73 0.69
CA GLU A 89 -0.11 -3.47 1.56
C GLU A 89 0.76 -2.70 2.57
N SER A 90 0.19 -2.39 3.74
CA SER A 90 0.42 -3.19 4.97
C SER A 90 -0.44 -2.61 6.10
N GLY A 91 -1.34 -3.42 6.63
CA GLY A 91 -2.33 -3.00 7.61
C GLY A 91 -1.78 -2.76 9.02
N SER A 92 -2.63 -2.05 9.76
CA SER A 92 -2.86 -2.23 11.21
C SER A 92 -1.93 -1.52 12.20
N VAL A 93 -2.30 -0.29 12.58
CA VAL A 93 -2.34 0.13 14.00
C VAL A 93 -3.46 1.18 14.14
N ASP A 94 -4.74 0.82 14.01
CA ASP A 94 -5.73 1.11 15.06
C ASP A 94 -6.98 0.18 14.95
N GLU A 95 -6.98 -0.78 14.01
CA GLU A 95 -8.14 -1.65 13.72
C GLU A 95 -8.11 -3.02 14.44
N VAL A 96 -6.97 -3.41 15.02
CA VAL A 96 -6.77 -4.76 15.58
C VAL A 96 -7.71 -5.06 16.75
N GLU A 97 -8.11 -4.06 17.53
CA GLU A 97 -9.04 -4.27 18.65
C GLU A 97 -10.52 -4.31 18.23
N MET A 98 -10.83 -3.89 17.01
CA MET A 98 -12.20 -3.81 16.47
C MET A 98 -12.51 -4.95 15.50
N ALA A 99 -11.49 -5.56 14.89
CA ALA A 99 -11.63 -6.67 13.95
C ALA A 99 -12.36 -7.89 14.56
N GLU A 100 -12.01 -8.31 15.78
CA GLU A 100 -12.69 -9.44 16.45
C GLU A 100 -14.18 -9.16 16.71
N ARG A 101 -14.51 -7.91 17.03
CA ARG A 101 -15.88 -7.47 17.30
C ARG A 101 -16.70 -7.35 16.01
N LYS A 102 -16.08 -6.92 14.91
CA LYS A 102 -16.69 -6.95 13.57
C LYS A 102 -16.94 -8.39 13.12
N ASP A 103 -16.00 -9.31 13.35
CA ASP A 103 -16.16 -10.74 13.05
C ASP A 103 -17.37 -11.34 13.78
N GLU A 104 -17.50 -11.06 15.07
CA GLU A 104 -18.64 -11.52 15.87
C GLU A 104 -19.97 -10.91 15.40
N PHE A 105 -19.97 -9.64 15.01
CA PHE A 105 -21.14 -8.97 14.45
C PHE A 105 -21.64 -9.65 13.19
N TYR A 106 -20.77 -9.93 12.22
CA TYR A 106 -21.14 -10.60 10.97
C TYR A 106 -21.57 -12.04 11.21
N ARG A 107 -20.97 -12.77 12.15
CA ARG A 107 -21.39 -14.13 12.53
C ARG A 107 -22.80 -14.15 13.13
N ARG A 108 -23.12 -13.21 14.02
CA ARG A 108 -24.45 -13.08 14.62
C ARG A 108 -25.50 -12.71 13.58
N MET A 109 -25.17 -11.78 12.68
CA MET A 109 -26.02 -11.41 11.56
C MET A 109 -26.28 -12.61 10.63
N TRP A 110 -25.25 -13.40 10.31
CA TRP A 110 -25.40 -14.58 9.48
C TRP A 110 -26.28 -15.67 10.13
N GLN A 111 -26.16 -15.89 11.43
CA GLN A 111 -27.05 -16.81 12.16
C GLN A 111 -28.50 -16.36 12.14
N LEU A 112 -28.77 -15.06 12.36
CA LEU A 112 -30.13 -14.53 12.33
C LEU A 112 -30.76 -14.67 10.94
N SER A 113 -29.97 -14.40 9.90
CA SER A 113 -30.38 -14.59 8.50
C SER A 113 -30.68 -16.07 8.20
N SER A 114 -29.83 -16.99 8.68
CA SER A 114 -30.01 -18.43 8.51
C SER A 114 -31.23 -18.98 9.26
N ASN A 115 -31.66 -18.33 10.34
CA ASN A 115 -32.84 -18.73 11.11
C ASN A 115 -34.16 -18.17 10.54
N GLY A 116 -34.11 -17.49 9.38
CA GLY A 116 -35.27 -16.89 8.75
C GLY A 116 -35.79 -15.65 9.48
N VAL A 117 -34.98 -15.05 10.35
CA VAL A 117 -35.34 -13.82 11.08
C VAL A 117 -35.04 -12.62 10.19
N THR A 118 -36.04 -11.77 9.95
CA THR A 118 -35.84 -10.51 9.23
C THR A 118 -34.95 -9.59 10.04
N ILE A 119 -33.74 -9.34 9.54
CA ILE A 119 -32.79 -8.44 10.19
C ILE A 119 -33.18 -7.00 9.83
N THR A 120 -33.74 -6.28 10.81
CA THR A 120 -34.06 -4.86 10.66
C THR A 120 -32.91 -3.97 11.11
N LEU A 121 -32.88 -2.73 10.64
CA LEU A 121 -31.93 -1.69 11.07
C LEU A 121 -31.80 -1.56 12.59
N ASP A 122 -32.90 -1.79 13.33
CA ASP A 122 -32.91 -1.76 14.79
C ASP A 122 -32.05 -2.88 15.39
N VAL A 123 -32.20 -4.10 14.86
CA VAL A 123 -31.39 -5.28 15.24
C VAL A 123 -29.91 -5.06 14.89
N ILE A 124 -29.63 -4.47 13.73
CA ILE A 124 -28.26 -4.14 13.28
C ILE A 124 -27.62 -3.13 14.25
N LYS A 125 -28.33 -2.06 14.59
CA LYS A 125 -27.84 -1.04 15.52
C LYS A 125 -27.68 -1.58 16.94
N GLN A 126 -28.60 -2.42 17.40
CA GLN A 126 -28.55 -3.05 18.71
C GLN A 126 -27.32 -3.96 18.84
N LEU A 127 -27.07 -4.81 17.84
CA LEU A 127 -25.89 -5.68 17.81
C LEU A 127 -24.59 -4.88 17.71
N ALA A 128 -24.56 -3.81 16.92
CA ALA A 128 -23.39 -2.95 16.80
C ALA A 128 -23.08 -2.24 18.13
N ALA A 129 -24.10 -1.71 18.81
CA ALA A 129 -23.96 -1.06 20.10
C ALA A 129 -23.51 -2.04 21.22
N GLU A 130 -24.03 -3.27 21.21
CA GLU A 130 -23.65 -4.31 22.16
C GLU A 130 -22.19 -4.72 22.01
N LEU A 131 -21.72 -4.84 20.77
CA LEU A 131 -20.34 -5.18 20.44
C LEU A 131 -19.39 -3.98 20.47
N LYS A 132 -19.89 -2.79 20.84
CA LYS A 132 -19.15 -1.51 20.84
C LYS A 132 -18.43 -1.23 19.51
N ILE A 133 -19.03 -1.64 18.40
CA ILE A 133 -18.54 -1.32 17.06
C ILE A 133 -19.35 -0.17 16.47
N PRO A 134 -18.75 0.68 15.62
CA PRO A 134 -19.51 1.66 14.87
C PRO A 134 -20.56 0.93 14.02
N PRO A 135 -21.82 1.39 14.02
CA PRO A 135 -22.85 0.79 13.19
C PRO A 135 -22.40 0.83 11.73
N PRO A 136 -22.57 -0.26 10.96
CA PRO A 136 -22.18 -0.28 9.56
C PRO A 136 -22.99 0.76 8.78
N GLU A 137 -22.35 1.44 7.84
CA GLU A 137 -23.06 2.20 6.81
C GLU A 137 -23.75 1.18 5.89
N ILE A 138 -25.07 1.10 5.99
CA ILE A 138 -25.95 0.19 5.23
C ILE A 138 -26.52 0.89 4.01
#